data_AF-A0A7Y6UCP9-F1
#
_entry.id   AF-A0A7Y6UCP9-F1
#
_cell.length_a   1.000
_cell.length_b   1.000
_cell.length_c   1.000
_cell.angle_alpha   90.00
_cell.angle_beta   90.00
_cell.angle_gamma   90.00
#
_symmetry.space_group_name_H-M   'P 1'
#
loop_
_entity.id
_entity.type
_entity.pdbx_description
1 polymer ?
#
loop_
_entity_poly.entity_id
_entity_poly.type
_entity_poly.pdbx_seq_one_letter_code
_entity_poly.pdbx_strand_id
1 'polypeptide(L)'
;MKSGFLLAALALASCQTVDLDINDTARNSPPLADAGLGSTYAIMTPVMLDASSSVDPDGSIVSYHWMTVTKPALSRALINPPNAAVASIILDAPGTYEFEVTVADDEGATAKSTVTFHAEAIGLTVDAGVDAALPMTSNVQLQGSANVDPGVQLTTTWTFVSKPTGSMATLSSASSLAPTFTADREGTYVVRLTAVSPFESRSDDVSISATVDRQALPYLLVDAEYSRALDRFVIASDLPARLHIHDPATANEVAVDLAQSPLRVSLSPDGLRAAIANANQSVTIVNLQTATVTGTYAVPISLAYVTFGADNRVHCFDAGPNFNWIYTIDLATSSVTPSTGRQIYHDTHARLHPSSLVMYTLEGLGSHNLYRFDVSGSPVTFTRKTTDTTHDMGADLWFTRDGGTIITPSGNLFYASSDSTVDMTFRAKLGLGGYLWADHSEVAQRIAVTRVQYNTSFNPSDYFLELFDDQTLTLVSSRRIPDTPANNMFYLSVGRFVAYRSDGSKLYVIAKSGPMNGVVHALYPFDP
;
A
#
# COMPACT_ATOMS: atom_id res chain seq x y z
N MET A 1 102.54 21.08 44.62
CA MET A 1 104.01 20.92 44.65
C MET A 1 104.38 19.86 45.67
N LYS A 2 104.66 18.63 45.22
CA LYS A 2 105.78 17.80 45.67
C LYS A 2 105.74 16.44 44.93
N SER A 3 106.90 16.15 44.37
CA SER A 3 107.33 15.03 43.55
C SER A 3 107.92 13.90 44.39
N GLY A 4 107.91 12.67 43.83
CA GLY A 4 108.87 11.57 44.09
C GLY A 4 108.57 10.71 45.33
N PHE A 5 108.92 9.42 45.44
CA PHE A 5 109.88 8.52 44.79
C PHE A 5 109.35 7.06 45.02
N LEU A 6 109.33 6.15 44.01
CA LEU A 6 110.35 5.14 43.68
C LEU A 6 110.29 3.82 44.49
N LEU A 7 110.05 2.68 43.83
CA LEU A 7 110.95 1.53 43.91
C LEU A 7 110.73 0.53 42.76
N ALA A 8 111.84 0.09 42.18
CA ALA A 8 111.95 -0.87 41.09
C ALA A 8 112.04 -2.31 41.60
N ALA A 9 111.66 -3.27 40.76
CA ALA A 9 112.26 -4.60 40.75
C ALA A 9 112.34 -5.10 39.30
N LEU A 10 113.53 -5.55 38.93
CA LEU A 10 114.00 -5.90 37.60
C LEU A 10 114.17 -7.44 37.49
N ALA A 11 114.02 -7.94 36.25
CA ALA A 11 114.63 -9.16 35.68
C ALA A 11 113.93 -10.52 35.91
N LEU A 12 113.84 -11.47 34.95
CA LEU A 12 114.55 -11.72 33.70
C LEU A 12 113.66 -12.46 32.67
N ALA A 13 114.10 -12.40 31.40
CA ALA A 13 113.46 -12.89 30.18
C ALA A 13 113.40 -14.42 30.01
N SER A 14 112.42 -14.87 29.20
CA SER A 14 112.63 -15.95 28.23
C SER A 14 112.06 -15.56 26.87
N CYS A 15 112.85 -15.82 25.83
CA CYS A 15 112.55 -15.65 24.42
C CYS A 15 112.10 -17.01 23.88
N GLN A 16 110.95 -17.10 23.20
CA GLN A 16 110.77 -18.07 22.12
C GLN A 16 109.58 -17.72 21.22
N THR A 17 109.94 -17.42 19.97
CA THR A 17 109.30 -17.78 18.69
C THR A 17 107.78 -17.93 18.65
N VAL A 18 107.17 -17.04 17.86
CA VAL A 18 105.86 -17.22 17.22
C VAL A 18 105.90 -18.47 16.35
N ASP A 19 105.13 -19.48 16.73
CA ASP A 19 104.74 -20.58 15.85
C ASP A 19 103.36 -20.20 15.28
N LEU A 20 103.31 -19.95 13.97
CA LEU A 20 102.06 -19.78 13.24
C LEU A 20 101.54 -21.18 12.96
N ASP A 21 100.71 -21.70 13.85
CA ASP A 21 99.96 -22.92 13.57
C ASP A 21 98.81 -22.58 12.63
N ILE A 22 99.05 -22.78 11.33
CA ILE A 22 98.07 -22.62 10.25
C ILE A 22 97.28 -23.93 10.18
N ASN A 23 96.32 -24.08 11.09
CA ASN A 23 95.21 -25.02 10.94
C ASN A 23 94.03 -24.63 11.84
N ASP A 24 93.60 -23.36 11.73
CA ASP A 24 92.26 -22.98 12.18
C ASP A 24 91.30 -23.42 11.08
N THR A 25 90.65 -24.57 11.25
CA THR A 25 89.47 -24.91 10.46
C THR A 25 88.44 -23.82 10.73
N ALA A 26 88.33 -22.85 9.82
CA ALA A 26 87.34 -21.78 9.92
C ALA A 26 85.98 -22.41 10.24
N ARG A 27 85.43 -22.06 11.39
CA ARG A 27 84.16 -22.59 11.85
C ARG A 27 83.07 -21.94 11.00
N ASN A 28 82.32 -22.75 10.24
CA ASN A 28 81.18 -22.30 9.42
C ASN A 28 80.32 -21.26 10.16
N SER A 29 80.06 -20.13 9.52
CA SER A 29 79.17 -19.08 10.00
C SER A 29 77.76 -19.32 9.43
N PRO A 30 76.70 -19.44 10.26
CA PRO A 30 75.36 -19.66 9.74
C PRO A 30 74.89 -18.50 8.85
N PRO A 31 74.00 -18.75 7.88
CA PRO A 31 73.50 -17.72 6.98
C PRO A 31 72.72 -16.65 7.76
N LEU A 32 72.63 -15.44 7.20
CA LEU A 32 71.72 -14.40 7.65
C LEU A 32 70.43 -14.49 6.81
N ALA A 33 69.41 -15.14 7.37
CA ALA A 33 68.10 -15.25 6.74
C ALA A 33 67.34 -13.90 6.80
N ASP A 34 66.81 -13.47 5.67
CA ASP A 34 65.94 -12.29 5.54
C ASP A 34 64.61 -12.74 4.92
N ALA A 35 63.51 -12.65 5.67
CA ALA A 35 62.17 -12.98 5.17
C ALA A 35 61.48 -11.80 4.48
N GLY A 36 62.14 -10.64 4.40
CA GLY A 36 61.58 -9.39 3.91
C GLY A 36 60.76 -8.64 4.96
N LEU A 37 60.12 -7.56 4.52
CA LEU A 37 59.30 -6.70 5.39
C LEU A 37 57.82 -7.07 5.31
N GLY A 38 57.17 -7.07 6.48
CA GLY A 38 55.73 -7.20 6.60
C GLY A 38 54.96 -6.05 5.94
N SER A 39 53.69 -6.27 5.62
CA SER A 39 52.81 -5.28 4.99
C SER A 39 51.34 -5.65 5.17
N THR A 40 50.46 -4.69 4.94
CA THR A 40 49.01 -4.88 4.93
C THR A 40 48.50 -5.00 3.50
N TYR A 41 47.64 -5.98 3.24
CA TYR A 41 47.05 -6.26 1.93
C TYR A 41 45.54 -6.46 2.05
N ALA A 42 44.81 -6.25 0.95
CA ALA A 42 43.42 -6.71 0.88
C ALA A 42 43.36 -8.24 0.77
N ILE A 43 42.30 -8.86 1.27
CA ILE A 43 42.07 -10.30 1.03
C ILE A 43 42.02 -10.61 -0.47
N MET A 44 42.34 -11.86 -0.82
CA MET A 44 42.46 -12.35 -2.20
C MET A 44 43.57 -11.69 -3.04
N THR A 45 44.42 -10.86 -2.42
CA THR A 45 45.63 -10.32 -3.06
C THR A 45 46.73 -11.40 -3.08
N PRO A 46 47.32 -11.71 -4.25
CA PRO A 46 48.55 -12.49 -4.32
C PRO A 46 49.72 -11.68 -3.74
N VAL A 47 50.43 -12.27 -2.80
CA VAL A 47 51.60 -11.68 -2.13
C VAL A 47 52.81 -12.57 -2.38
N MET A 48 53.98 -11.94 -2.51
CA MET A 48 55.25 -12.63 -2.68
C MET A 48 55.98 -12.68 -1.34
N LEU A 49 56.46 -13.87 -0.98
CA LEU A 49 57.43 -14.09 0.07
C LEU A 49 58.81 -14.09 -0.58
N ASP A 50 59.70 -13.20 -0.20
CA ASP A 50 60.99 -13.00 -0.87
C ASP A 50 62.14 -13.02 0.14
N ALA A 51 62.94 -14.08 0.08
CA ALA A 51 64.14 -14.26 0.88
C ALA A 51 65.44 -14.11 0.07
N SER A 52 65.37 -13.53 -1.13
CA SER A 52 66.53 -13.34 -2.01
C SER A 52 67.61 -12.42 -1.42
N SER A 53 67.26 -11.60 -0.43
CA SER A 53 68.20 -10.76 0.33
C SER A 53 68.99 -11.51 1.41
N SER A 54 68.73 -12.81 1.62
CA SER A 54 69.51 -13.63 2.55
C SER A 54 70.96 -13.76 2.07
N VAL A 55 71.91 -13.77 3.00
CA VAL A 55 73.35 -13.83 2.69
C VAL A 55 74.09 -14.83 3.55
N ASP A 56 75.10 -15.46 2.99
CA ASP A 56 76.06 -16.29 3.72
C ASP A 56 77.42 -15.54 3.77
N PRO A 57 77.95 -15.21 4.97
CA PRO A 57 79.19 -14.46 5.12
C PRO A 57 80.46 -15.18 4.64
N ASP A 58 80.50 -16.51 4.70
CA ASP A 58 81.68 -17.34 4.37
C ASP A 58 81.42 -18.40 3.30
N GLY A 59 80.18 -18.59 2.86
CA GLY A 59 79.82 -19.55 1.80
C GLY A 59 78.73 -19.07 0.83
N SER A 60 77.83 -19.98 0.45
CA SER A 60 76.68 -19.72 -0.42
C SER A 60 75.42 -20.42 0.07
N ILE A 61 74.27 -19.75 -0.07
CA ILE A 61 72.96 -20.34 0.24
C ILE A 61 72.59 -21.39 -0.81
N VAL A 62 72.26 -22.61 -0.35
CA VAL A 62 71.90 -23.75 -1.21
C VAL A 62 70.43 -24.13 -1.15
N SER A 63 69.68 -23.71 -0.12
CA SER A 63 68.24 -24.01 -0.04
C SER A 63 67.43 -23.00 0.77
N TYR A 64 66.15 -22.92 0.42
CA TYR A 64 65.11 -22.15 1.09
C TYR A 64 63.94 -23.07 1.41
N HIS A 65 63.28 -22.86 2.54
CA HIS A 65 62.03 -23.54 2.88
C HIS A 65 61.10 -22.61 3.65
N TRP A 66 59.97 -22.28 3.04
CA TRP A 66 58.92 -21.47 3.63
C TRP A 66 57.86 -22.34 4.32
N MET A 67 57.49 -21.96 5.54
CA MET A 67 56.37 -22.55 6.28
C MET A 67 55.42 -21.48 6.82
N THR A 68 54.14 -21.84 6.92
CA THR A 68 53.16 -21.02 7.64
C THR A 68 53.27 -21.28 9.14
N VAL A 69 53.53 -20.23 9.91
CA VAL A 69 53.57 -20.28 11.38
C VAL A 69 52.15 -20.10 11.93
N THR A 70 51.48 -19.03 11.52
CA THR A 70 50.07 -18.76 11.86
C THR A 70 49.31 -18.22 10.66
N LYS A 71 48.01 -18.50 10.61
CA LYS A 71 47.06 -17.93 9.65
C LYS A 71 45.65 -17.89 10.23
N PRO A 72 44.74 -17.05 9.70
CA PRO A 72 43.36 -16.98 10.17
C PRO A 72 42.65 -18.35 10.09
N ALA A 73 41.72 -18.61 11.01
CA ALA A 73 41.06 -19.91 11.13
C ALA A 73 40.31 -20.37 9.86
N LEU A 74 39.79 -19.41 9.07
CA LEU A 74 39.09 -19.69 7.81
C LEU A 74 40.04 -19.77 6.60
N SER A 75 41.33 -19.51 6.79
CA SER A 75 42.31 -19.48 5.70
C SER A 75 42.73 -20.88 5.25
N ARG A 76 42.65 -21.11 3.94
CA ARG A 76 43.16 -22.29 3.24
C ARG A 76 44.40 -21.97 2.42
N ALA A 77 45.00 -20.80 2.62
CA ALA A 77 46.21 -20.34 1.94
C ALA A 77 47.34 -21.37 2.00
N LEU A 78 48.02 -21.53 0.87
CA LEU A 78 49.16 -22.43 0.65
C LEU A 78 50.28 -21.64 -0.01
N ILE A 79 51.51 -21.85 0.48
CA ILE A 79 52.72 -21.26 -0.11
C ILE A 79 53.10 -22.08 -1.34
N ASN A 80 53.39 -21.42 -2.46
CA ASN A 80 53.76 -22.10 -3.70
C ASN A 80 54.81 -21.34 -4.53
N PRO A 81 55.95 -21.97 -4.88
CA PRO A 81 56.52 -23.18 -4.27
C PRO A 81 57.18 -22.86 -2.91
N PRO A 82 57.11 -23.74 -1.89
CA PRO A 82 57.71 -23.45 -0.58
C PRO A 82 59.24 -23.52 -0.58
N ASN A 83 59.86 -24.14 -1.59
CA ASN A 83 61.31 -24.39 -1.63
C ASN A 83 62.07 -23.43 -2.55
N ALA A 84 61.57 -22.21 -2.75
CA ALA A 84 62.21 -21.19 -3.57
C ALA A 84 62.56 -19.96 -2.74
N ALA A 85 63.58 -19.22 -3.18
CA ALA A 85 63.93 -17.92 -2.62
C ALA A 85 62.73 -16.96 -2.67
N VAL A 86 61.96 -17.03 -3.76
CA VAL A 86 60.73 -16.26 -3.94
C VAL A 86 59.54 -17.23 -4.10
N ALA A 87 58.57 -17.13 -3.21
CA ALA A 87 57.34 -17.91 -3.21
C ALA A 87 56.11 -17.01 -3.30
N SER A 88 54.96 -17.57 -3.70
CA SER A 88 53.68 -16.85 -3.76
C SER A 88 52.66 -17.42 -2.79
N ILE A 89 51.76 -16.56 -2.31
CA ILE A 89 50.62 -16.93 -1.48
C ILE A 89 49.44 -16.00 -1.73
N ILE A 90 48.21 -16.49 -1.59
CA ILE A 90 47.00 -15.66 -1.60
C ILE A 90 46.49 -15.56 -0.17
N LEU A 91 46.37 -14.33 0.35
CA LEU A 91 45.80 -14.10 1.68
C LEU A 91 44.27 -14.17 1.59
N ASP A 92 43.72 -15.37 1.80
CA ASP A 92 42.34 -15.74 1.48
C ASP A 92 41.32 -15.51 2.62
N ALA A 93 41.73 -14.95 3.75
CA ALA A 93 40.87 -14.59 4.88
C ALA A 93 41.44 -13.37 5.62
N PRO A 94 40.59 -12.52 6.24
CA PRO A 94 41.08 -11.38 6.99
C PRO A 94 41.79 -11.81 8.28
N GLY A 95 42.84 -11.10 8.67
CA GLY A 95 43.61 -11.33 9.88
C GLY A 95 45.12 -11.43 9.65
N THR A 96 45.84 -11.90 10.66
CA THR A 96 47.31 -11.99 10.64
C THR A 96 47.78 -13.31 10.06
N TYR A 97 48.76 -13.22 9.16
CA TYR A 97 49.52 -14.34 8.64
C TYR A 97 50.99 -14.17 9.04
N GLU A 98 51.59 -15.24 9.55
CA GLU A 98 53.01 -15.26 9.87
C GLU A 98 53.66 -16.42 9.13
N PHE A 99 54.76 -16.11 8.44
CA PHE A 99 55.53 -17.05 7.65
C PHE A 99 56.96 -17.08 8.16
N GLU A 100 57.59 -18.24 8.12
CA GLU A 100 59.00 -18.44 8.47
C GLU A 100 59.72 -19.02 7.25
N VAL A 101 60.85 -18.42 6.87
CA VAL A 101 61.82 -19.02 5.94
C VAL A 101 62.94 -19.66 6.75
N THR A 102 63.29 -20.89 6.40
CA THR A 102 64.55 -21.52 6.81
C THR A 102 65.50 -21.51 5.61
N VAL A 103 66.71 -20.98 5.81
CA VAL A 103 67.77 -20.87 4.81
C VAL A 103 68.93 -21.77 5.23
N ALA A 104 69.52 -22.52 4.31
CA ALA A 104 70.71 -23.36 4.56
C ALA A 104 71.88 -22.99 3.64
N ASP A 105 73.09 -22.99 4.19
CA ASP A 105 74.35 -22.81 3.46
C ASP A 105 74.92 -24.12 2.87
N ASP A 106 75.98 -24.00 2.08
CA ASP A 106 76.68 -25.12 1.43
C ASP A 106 77.49 -26.00 2.38
N GLU A 107 77.64 -25.58 3.63
CA GLU A 107 78.32 -26.29 4.71
C GLU A 107 77.33 -26.89 5.75
N GLY A 108 76.02 -26.74 5.52
CA GLY A 108 74.93 -27.35 6.26
C GLY A 108 74.40 -26.59 7.47
N ALA A 109 74.86 -25.38 7.78
CA ALA A 109 74.24 -24.57 8.83
C ALA A 109 72.97 -23.87 8.32
N THR A 110 72.08 -23.51 9.25
CA THR A 110 70.76 -22.96 8.93
C THR A 110 70.42 -21.75 9.77
N ALA A 111 69.61 -20.86 9.20
CA ALA A 111 69.02 -19.74 9.91
C ALA A 111 67.55 -19.56 9.53
N LYS A 112 66.81 -18.91 10.42
CA LYS A 112 65.37 -18.67 10.28
C LYS A 112 65.07 -17.18 10.33
N SER A 113 64.07 -16.75 9.58
CA SER A 113 63.54 -15.39 9.62
C SER A 113 62.03 -15.44 9.42
N THR A 114 61.31 -14.55 10.11
CA THR A 114 59.85 -14.48 10.02
C THR A 114 59.38 -13.19 9.40
N VAL A 115 58.25 -13.26 8.69
CA VAL A 115 57.56 -12.10 8.13
C VAL A 115 56.08 -12.19 8.47
N THR A 116 55.50 -11.05 8.87
CA THR A 116 54.09 -10.95 9.25
C THR A 116 53.34 -10.09 8.24
N PHE A 117 52.25 -10.61 7.69
CA PHE A 117 51.32 -9.88 6.86
C PHE A 117 49.97 -9.73 7.55
N HIS A 118 49.30 -8.60 7.31
CA HIS A 118 47.94 -8.35 7.76
C HIS A 118 47.02 -8.29 6.55
N ALA A 119 45.95 -9.10 6.54
CA ALA A 119 44.95 -9.09 5.50
C ALA A 119 43.67 -8.39 5.98
N GLU A 120 43.19 -7.40 5.24
CA GLU A 120 41.97 -6.64 5.53
C GLU A 120 40.89 -6.94 4.48
N ALA A 121 39.62 -7.02 4.90
CA ALA A 121 38.50 -7.11 3.96
C ALA A 121 38.14 -5.70 3.44
N ILE A 122 37.88 -5.52 2.14
CA ILE A 122 37.45 -4.23 1.57
C ILE A 122 36.00 -3.93 1.99
N GLY A 123 35.24 -4.98 2.34
CA GLY A 123 34.01 -4.89 3.10
C GLY A 123 32.75 -5.15 2.27
N LEU A 124 31.77 -5.73 2.93
CA LEU A 124 30.44 -6.01 2.42
C LEU A 124 29.60 -4.73 2.46
N THR A 125 29.19 -4.29 1.28
CA THR A 125 28.21 -3.21 1.14
C THR A 125 26.86 -3.80 0.74
N VAL A 126 25.79 -3.20 1.26
CA VAL A 126 24.41 -3.57 0.96
C VAL A 126 23.58 -2.30 0.94
N ASP A 127 22.70 -2.20 -0.05
CA ASP A 127 21.77 -1.09 -0.26
C ASP A 127 20.44 -1.69 -0.72
N ALA A 128 19.37 -1.47 0.04
CA ALA A 128 18.03 -1.97 -0.25
C ALA A 128 17.28 -1.10 -1.29
N GLY A 129 17.92 -0.03 -1.77
CA GLY A 129 17.35 0.92 -2.69
C GLY A 129 16.59 2.05 -1.98
N VAL A 130 15.99 2.92 -2.77
CA VAL A 130 15.33 4.12 -2.27
C VAL A 130 13.93 3.84 -1.73
N ASP A 131 13.60 4.51 -0.63
CA ASP A 131 12.22 4.59 -0.14
C ASP A 131 11.28 5.14 -1.23
N ALA A 132 10.06 4.63 -1.29
CA ALA A 132 9.10 5.01 -2.30
C ALA A 132 7.67 5.12 -1.76
N ALA A 133 6.90 6.04 -2.33
CA ALA A 133 5.46 6.13 -2.10
C ALA A 133 4.73 5.83 -3.42
N LEU A 134 3.78 4.89 -3.38
CA LEU A 134 3.07 4.40 -4.56
C LEU A 134 1.58 4.18 -4.23
N PRO A 135 0.68 4.24 -5.22
CA PRO A 135 -0.71 3.85 -5.01
C PRO A 135 -0.81 2.41 -4.50
N MET A 136 -1.75 2.15 -3.59
CA MET A 136 -2.12 0.80 -3.17
C MET A 136 -2.43 -0.08 -4.40
N THR A 137 -2.15 -1.38 -4.29
CA THR A 137 -2.25 -2.42 -5.33
C THR A 137 -1.19 -2.33 -6.44
N SER A 138 -0.27 -1.36 -6.38
CA SER A 138 0.89 -1.32 -7.28
C SER A 138 1.76 -2.57 -7.12
N ASN A 139 2.26 -3.09 -8.24
CA ASN A 139 3.34 -4.06 -8.23
C ASN A 139 4.66 -3.33 -7.98
N VAL A 140 5.19 -3.47 -6.77
CA VAL A 140 6.44 -2.87 -6.32
C VAL A 140 7.59 -3.72 -6.83
N GLN A 141 8.58 -3.09 -7.46
CA GLN A 141 9.85 -3.72 -7.81
C GLN A 141 10.94 -3.16 -6.90
N LEU A 142 11.51 -4.01 -6.06
CA LEU A 142 12.65 -3.65 -5.23
C LEU A 142 13.92 -3.66 -6.08
N GLN A 143 14.86 -2.76 -5.80
CA GLN A 143 16.13 -2.67 -6.51
C GLN A 143 17.25 -2.61 -5.50
N GLY A 144 17.70 -3.79 -5.06
CA GLY A 144 18.79 -3.91 -4.12
C GLY A 144 20.14 -4.09 -4.80
N SER A 145 21.20 -3.66 -4.12
CA SER A 145 22.57 -3.97 -4.50
C SER A 145 23.35 -4.50 -3.30
N ALA A 146 24.29 -5.42 -3.56
CA ALA A 146 25.22 -5.90 -2.58
C ALA A 146 26.56 -6.20 -3.26
N ASN A 147 27.66 -5.77 -2.65
CA ASN A 147 29.00 -5.98 -3.21
C ASN A 147 29.95 -6.49 -2.13
N VAL A 148 30.85 -7.39 -2.52
CA VAL A 148 31.91 -7.95 -1.68
C VAL A 148 33.21 -8.04 -2.48
N ASP A 149 34.31 -8.27 -1.78
CA ASP A 149 35.63 -8.54 -2.34
C ASP A 149 35.60 -9.59 -3.48
N PRO A 150 36.32 -9.36 -4.61
CA PRO A 150 36.41 -10.32 -5.70
C PRO A 150 36.86 -11.71 -5.23
N GLY A 151 36.15 -12.76 -5.64
CA GLY A 151 36.45 -14.14 -5.26
C GLY A 151 35.84 -14.59 -3.92
N VAL A 152 35.22 -13.67 -3.16
CA VAL A 152 34.45 -14.01 -1.96
C VAL A 152 33.02 -14.37 -2.34
N GLN A 153 32.51 -15.47 -1.75
CA GLN A 153 31.13 -15.88 -1.95
C GLN A 153 30.15 -14.86 -1.35
N LEU A 154 29.11 -14.49 -2.10
CA LEU A 154 28.05 -13.60 -1.66
C LEU A 154 26.68 -14.28 -1.79
N THR A 155 25.87 -14.19 -0.74
CA THR A 155 24.45 -14.60 -0.76
C THR A 155 23.59 -13.44 -0.31
N THR A 156 22.47 -13.20 -1.00
CA THR A 156 21.52 -12.13 -0.66
C THR A 156 20.12 -12.68 -0.43
N THR A 157 19.42 -12.14 0.56
CA THR A 157 18.06 -12.53 0.90
C THR A 157 17.22 -11.31 1.29
N TRP A 158 16.03 -11.22 0.71
CA TRP A 158 14.99 -10.26 1.05
C TRP A 158 14.00 -10.83 2.06
N THR A 159 13.62 -10.04 3.06
CA THR A 159 12.57 -10.38 4.03
C THR A 159 11.69 -9.18 4.35
N PHE A 160 10.41 -9.41 4.62
CA PHE A 160 9.56 -8.36 5.20
C PHE A 160 9.89 -8.21 6.69
N VAL A 161 10.32 -7.02 7.10
CA VAL A 161 10.50 -6.63 8.50
C VAL A 161 9.13 -6.33 9.12
N SER A 162 8.31 -5.57 8.39
CA SER A 162 6.93 -5.27 8.77
C SER A 162 6.05 -5.09 7.55
N LYS A 163 4.75 -5.35 7.74
CA LYS A 163 3.69 -5.14 6.75
C LYS A 163 2.47 -4.53 7.44
N PRO A 164 1.59 -3.81 6.71
CA PRO A 164 0.32 -3.36 7.27
C PRO A 164 -0.51 -4.53 7.82
N THR A 165 -1.27 -4.29 8.89
CA THR A 165 -2.13 -5.31 9.50
C THR A 165 -3.11 -5.90 8.48
N GLY A 166 -3.18 -7.23 8.39
CA GLY A 166 -4.04 -7.93 7.43
C GLY A 166 -3.50 -7.99 5.99
N SER A 167 -2.25 -7.55 5.76
CA SER A 167 -1.54 -7.77 4.49
C SER A 167 -1.12 -9.23 4.34
N MET A 168 -1.35 -9.78 3.16
CA MET A 168 -0.92 -11.10 2.70
C MET A 168 0.22 -11.03 1.68
N ALA A 169 0.83 -9.86 1.48
CA ALA A 169 1.89 -9.65 0.50
C ALA A 169 3.07 -10.63 0.67
N THR A 170 3.53 -11.19 -0.45
CA THR A 170 4.67 -12.09 -0.56
C THR A 170 5.63 -11.60 -1.64
N LEU A 171 6.93 -11.86 -1.45
CA LEU A 171 7.95 -11.57 -2.46
C LEU A 171 7.91 -12.62 -3.55
N SER A 172 8.10 -12.23 -4.80
CA SER A 172 8.18 -13.15 -5.95
C SER A 172 9.41 -14.06 -5.89
N SER A 173 10.51 -13.58 -5.30
CA SER A 173 11.69 -14.38 -4.97
C SER A 173 12.47 -13.71 -3.85
N ALA A 174 12.76 -14.44 -2.76
CA ALA A 174 13.57 -13.88 -1.68
C ALA A 174 15.06 -13.72 -2.05
N SER A 175 15.57 -14.44 -3.05
CA SER A 175 17.00 -14.44 -3.39
C SER A 175 17.35 -13.60 -4.62
N SER A 176 16.35 -13.11 -5.37
CA SER A 176 16.57 -12.16 -6.47
C SER A 176 17.02 -10.81 -5.90
N LEU A 177 17.94 -10.11 -6.58
CA LEU A 177 18.29 -8.72 -6.24
C LEU A 177 17.17 -7.72 -6.64
N ALA A 178 16.29 -8.13 -7.54
CA ALA A 178 15.14 -7.32 -7.97
C ALA A 178 13.82 -8.10 -7.85
N PRO A 179 13.38 -8.47 -6.64
CA PRO A 179 12.10 -9.12 -6.45
C PRO A 179 10.95 -8.11 -6.54
N THR A 180 9.76 -8.65 -6.67
CA THR A 180 8.52 -7.88 -6.71
C THR A 180 7.54 -8.33 -5.65
N PHE A 181 6.64 -7.45 -5.25
CA PHE A 181 5.45 -7.80 -4.46
C PHE A 181 4.31 -6.82 -4.77
N THR A 182 3.08 -7.23 -4.51
CA THR A 182 1.91 -6.34 -4.59
C THR A 182 1.66 -5.69 -3.24
N ALA A 183 1.61 -4.36 -3.20
CA ALA A 183 1.22 -3.62 -2.00
C ALA A 183 -0.31 -3.71 -1.79
N ASP A 184 -0.75 -4.82 -1.21
CA ASP A 184 -2.15 -5.24 -1.09
C ASP A 184 -2.97 -4.52 0.00
N ARG A 185 -2.35 -3.65 0.79
CA ARG A 185 -2.96 -2.85 1.86
C ARG A 185 -2.33 -1.46 1.89
N GLU A 186 -3.09 -0.48 2.36
CA GLU A 186 -2.55 0.85 2.66
C GLU A 186 -1.60 0.79 3.86
N GLY A 187 -0.50 1.54 3.81
CA GLY A 187 0.47 1.67 4.88
C GLY A 187 1.90 1.40 4.44
N THR A 188 2.80 1.35 5.41
CA THR A 188 4.23 1.16 5.14
C THR A 188 4.61 -0.32 5.20
N TYR A 189 5.30 -0.77 4.15
CA TYR A 189 6.00 -2.05 4.08
C TYR A 189 7.48 -1.78 4.28
N VAL A 190 8.08 -2.38 5.32
CA VAL A 190 9.54 -2.30 5.53
C VAL A 190 10.13 -3.63 5.07
N VAL A 191 11.01 -3.60 4.07
CA VAL A 191 11.63 -4.78 3.49
C VAL A 191 13.14 -4.69 3.66
N ARG A 192 13.75 -5.77 4.13
CA ARG A 192 15.18 -5.86 4.41
C ARG A 192 15.91 -6.66 3.36
N LEU A 193 16.96 -6.09 2.77
CA LEU A 193 17.97 -6.83 2.04
C LEU A 193 19.08 -7.23 3.02
N THR A 194 19.33 -8.53 3.15
CA THR A 194 20.47 -9.05 3.93
C THR A 194 21.48 -9.66 2.97
N ALA A 195 22.73 -9.22 3.06
CA ALA A 195 23.86 -9.77 2.34
C ALA A 195 24.77 -10.53 3.32
N VAL A 196 25.25 -11.70 2.92
CA VAL A 196 26.10 -12.58 3.75
C VAL A 196 27.30 -13.05 2.93
N SER A 197 28.49 -12.89 3.51
CA SER A 197 29.75 -13.48 3.07
C SER A 197 30.25 -14.49 4.12
N PRO A 198 31.32 -15.25 3.87
CA PRO A 198 31.95 -16.11 4.88
C PRO A 198 32.49 -15.35 6.10
N PHE A 199 32.70 -14.04 5.99
CA PHE A 199 33.38 -13.23 7.01
C PHE A 199 32.44 -12.27 7.73
N GLU A 200 31.35 -11.85 7.08
CA GLU A 200 30.45 -10.85 7.65
C GLU A 200 29.02 -10.96 7.10
N SER A 201 28.11 -10.30 7.82
CA SER A 201 26.72 -10.11 7.42
C SER A 201 26.36 -8.63 7.59
N ARG A 202 25.62 -8.10 6.62
CA ARG A 202 25.10 -6.73 6.62
C ARG A 202 23.66 -6.74 6.13
N SER A 203 22.88 -5.75 6.55
CA SER A 203 21.53 -5.56 6.07
C SER A 203 21.21 -4.09 5.90
N ASP A 204 20.32 -3.81 4.96
CA ASP A 204 19.71 -2.51 4.76
C ASP A 204 18.19 -2.65 4.57
N ASP A 205 17.44 -1.61 4.94
CA ASP A 205 15.98 -1.59 4.91
C ASP A 205 15.47 -0.54 3.92
N VAL A 206 14.46 -0.90 3.14
CA VAL A 206 13.71 0.03 2.29
C VAL A 206 12.25 0.10 2.75
N SER A 207 11.72 1.31 2.80
CA SER A 207 10.34 1.62 3.18
C SER A 207 9.50 1.95 1.95
N ILE A 208 8.45 1.15 1.74
CA ILE A 208 7.48 1.37 0.67
C ILE A 208 6.14 1.79 1.30
N SER A 209 5.76 3.04 1.11
CA SER A 209 4.48 3.59 1.58
C SER A 209 3.41 3.46 0.50
N ALA A 210 2.49 2.52 0.71
CA ALA A 210 1.32 2.36 -0.14
C ALA A 210 0.21 3.31 0.30
N THR A 211 -0.24 4.20 -0.59
CA THR A 211 -1.24 5.23 -0.29
C THR A 211 -2.52 5.02 -1.08
N VAL A 212 -3.66 5.42 -0.51
CA VAL A 212 -4.94 5.46 -1.20
C VAL A 212 -5.30 6.91 -1.47
N ASP A 213 -5.65 7.22 -2.72
CA ASP A 213 -6.23 8.52 -3.03
C ASP A 213 -7.65 8.59 -2.42
N ARG A 214 -7.83 9.48 -1.46
CA ARG A 214 -9.14 9.74 -0.83
C ARG A 214 -9.22 11.15 -0.29
N GLN A 215 -10.42 11.70 -0.34
CA GLN A 215 -10.75 12.99 0.27
C GLN A 215 -11.50 12.73 1.58
N ALA A 216 -10.98 13.25 2.69
CA ALA A 216 -11.69 13.19 3.96
C ALA A 216 -12.91 14.12 3.93
N LEU A 217 -14.05 13.64 4.43
CA LEU A 217 -15.27 14.42 4.62
C LEU A 217 -15.45 14.62 6.13
N PRO A 218 -15.00 15.75 6.71
CA PRO A 218 -14.83 15.93 8.16
C PRO A 218 -16.15 16.29 8.89
N TYR A 219 -17.24 15.64 8.52
CA TYR A 219 -18.57 15.87 9.06
C TYR A 219 -19.39 14.57 9.05
N LEU A 220 -20.43 14.51 9.89
CA LEU A 220 -21.30 13.34 9.95
C LEU A 220 -22.26 13.36 8.77
N LEU A 221 -21.97 12.54 7.76
CA LEU A 221 -22.76 12.44 6.55
C LEU A 221 -24.06 11.67 6.82
N VAL A 222 -25.19 12.34 6.59
CA VAL A 222 -26.53 11.76 6.71
C VAL A 222 -26.92 11.09 5.39
N ASP A 223 -26.91 11.86 4.31
CA ASP A 223 -27.35 11.45 2.98
C ASP A 223 -26.60 12.23 1.89
N ALA A 224 -26.54 11.69 0.67
CA ALA A 224 -25.86 12.34 -0.45
C ALA A 224 -26.48 11.96 -1.80
N GLU A 225 -26.48 12.92 -2.71
CA GLU A 225 -26.88 12.73 -4.10
C GLU A 225 -25.83 13.35 -5.04
N TYR A 226 -25.77 12.91 -6.30
CA TYR A 226 -24.81 13.45 -7.27
C TYR A 226 -25.51 14.31 -8.33
N SER A 227 -25.22 15.62 -8.33
CA SER A 227 -25.66 16.53 -9.38
C SER A 227 -24.74 16.42 -10.57
N ARG A 228 -25.21 15.76 -11.63
CA ARG A 228 -24.52 15.68 -12.92
C ARG A 228 -24.51 17.01 -13.68
N ALA A 229 -25.50 17.87 -13.43
CA ALA A 229 -25.53 19.20 -14.04
C ALA A 229 -24.39 20.10 -13.54
N LEU A 230 -23.90 19.82 -12.32
CA LEU A 230 -22.80 20.56 -11.70
C LEU A 230 -21.51 19.74 -11.61
N ASP A 231 -21.56 18.43 -11.85
CA ASP A 231 -20.51 17.47 -11.49
C ASP A 231 -20.09 17.61 -10.02
N ARG A 232 -21.08 17.65 -9.10
CA ARG A 232 -20.87 17.83 -7.66
C ARG A 232 -21.68 16.83 -6.84
N PHE A 233 -21.11 16.36 -5.74
CA PHE A 233 -21.91 15.73 -4.70
C PHE A 233 -22.66 16.81 -3.91
N VAL A 234 -23.92 16.53 -3.62
CA VAL A 234 -24.78 17.33 -2.75
C VAL A 234 -25.00 16.51 -1.49
N ILE A 235 -24.35 16.91 -0.40
CA ILE A 235 -24.19 16.09 0.80
C ILE A 235 -24.87 16.78 1.97
N ALA A 236 -25.82 16.12 2.63
CA ALA A 236 -26.36 16.57 3.90
C ALA A 236 -25.52 16.04 5.06
N SER A 237 -25.09 16.93 5.94
CA SER A 237 -24.46 16.57 7.21
C SER A 237 -25.30 16.98 8.41
N ASP A 238 -25.13 16.27 9.51
CA ASP A 238 -25.56 16.70 10.84
C ASP A 238 -24.33 17.00 11.70
N LEU A 239 -24.47 17.85 12.72
CA LEU A 239 -23.37 18.27 13.61
C LEU A 239 -22.10 18.80 12.87
N PRO A 240 -22.17 19.94 12.15
CA PRO A 240 -23.33 20.84 12.02
C PRO A 240 -24.30 20.46 10.90
N ALA A 241 -25.56 20.88 11.05
CA ALA A 241 -26.60 20.74 10.04
C ALA A 241 -26.29 21.61 8.81
N ARG A 242 -25.83 21.00 7.72
CA ARG A 242 -25.40 21.69 6.50
C ARG A 242 -25.73 20.89 5.24
N LEU A 243 -25.88 21.60 4.13
CA LEU A 243 -25.84 21.04 2.79
C LEU A 243 -24.53 21.46 2.11
N HIS A 244 -23.68 20.49 1.78
CA HIS A 244 -22.40 20.71 1.10
C HIS A 244 -22.54 20.44 -0.39
N ILE A 245 -22.02 21.35 -1.22
CA ILE A 245 -21.90 21.22 -2.66
C ILE A 245 -20.42 20.97 -2.94
N HIS A 246 -20.06 19.69 -2.99
CA HIS A 246 -18.68 19.20 -2.95
C HIS A 246 -18.18 18.80 -4.34
N ASP A 247 -17.02 19.34 -4.75
CA ASP A 247 -16.30 18.96 -5.96
C ASP A 247 -15.43 17.73 -5.69
N PRO A 248 -15.81 16.54 -6.20
CA PRO A 248 -15.04 15.34 -5.94
C PRO A 248 -13.69 15.30 -6.68
N ALA A 249 -13.45 16.17 -7.66
CA ALA A 249 -12.17 16.22 -8.38
C ALA A 249 -11.17 17.15 -7.69
N THR A 250 -11.63 18.26 -7.11
CA THR A 250 -10.76 19.30 -6.54
C THR A 250 -10.82 19.39 -5.01
N ALA A 251 -11.74 18.67 -4.37
CA ALA A 251 -12.08 18.78 -2.94
C ALA A 251 -12.58 20.17 -2.51
N ASN A 252 -12.89 21.07 -3.45
CA ASN A 252 -13.50 22.35 -3.15
C ASN A 252 -14.97 22.17 -2.80
N GLU A 253 -15.44 22.86 -1.77
CA GLU A 253 -16.85 22.81 -1.35
C GLU A 253 -17.43 24.20 -1.06
N VAL A 254 -18.74 24.31 -1.24
CA VAL A 254 -19.56 25.40 -0.71
C VAL A 254 -20.63 24.79 0.17
N ALA A 255 -20.78 25.28 1.40
CA ALA A 255 -21.75 24.79 2.35
C ALA A 255 -22.87 25.81 2.61
N VAL A 256 -24.10 25.30 2.75
CA VAL A 256 -25.29 26.06 3.13
C VAL A 256 -25.71 25.62 4.53
N ASP A 257 -25.74 26.54 5.49
CA ASP A 257 -26.24 26.24 6.83
C ASP A 257 -27.74 25.91 6.78
N LEU A 258 -28.12 24.79 7.39
CA LEU A 258 -29.51 24.35 7.48
C LEU A 258 -30.05 24.67 8.87
N ALA A 259 -31.27 25.20 8.91
CA ALA A 259 -31.92 25.55 10.18
C ALA A 259 -32.36 24.31 10.98
N GLN A 260 -32.41 23.13 10.36
CA GLN A 260 -32.94 21.89 10.92
C GLN A 260 -32.01 20.73 10.56
N SER A 261 -31.95 19.70 11.40
CA SER A 261 -31.18 18.49 11.10
C SER A 261 -31.76 17.80 9.87
N PRO A 262 -30.95 17.60 8.82
CA PRO A 262 -31.38 16.93 7.60
C PRO A 262 -31.53 15.42 7.83
N LEU A 263 -32.42 14.79 7.06
CA LEU A 263 -32.67 13.35 7.06
C LEU A 263 -32.38 12.72 5.71
N ARG A 264 -32.81 13.37 4.61
CA ARG A 264 -32.63 12.91 3.23
C ARG A 264 -32.46 14.07 2.27
N VAL A 265 -31.76 13.83 1.18
CA VAL A 265 -31.58 14.76 0.06
C VAL A 265 -32.18 14.15 -1.19
N SER A 266 -32.89 14.94 -1.98
CA SER A 266 -33.29 14.57 -3.33
C SER A 266 -33.06 15.73 -4.29
N LEU A 267 -32.50 15.43 -5.46
CA LEU A 267 -32.24 16.43 -6.49
C LEU A 267 -33.45 16.56 -7.40
N SER A 268 -33.76 17.81 -7.76
CA SER A 268 -34.68 18.11 -8.86
C SER A 268 -34.18 17.49 -10.18
N PRO A 269 -35.07 17.24 -11.16
CA PRO A 269 -34.68 16.56 -12.41
C PRO A 269 -33.59 17.26 -13.22
N ASP A 270 -33.49 18.59 -13.12
CA ASP A 270 -32.42 19.38 -13.76
C ASP A 270 -31.08 19.32 -12.99
N GLY A 271 -31.07 18.76 -11.77
CA GLY A 271 -29.90 18.66 -10.91
C GLY A 271 -29.45 19.98 -10.29
N LEU A 272 -30.21 21.08 -10.41
CA LEU A 272 -29.80 22.42 -9.99
C LEU A 272 -30.41 22.86 -8.66
N ARG A 273 -31.38 22.11 -8.14
CA ARG A 273 -31.95 22.31 -6.81
C ARG A 273 -32.00 21.01 -6.02
N ALA A 274 -31.91 21.13 -4.70
CA ALA A 274 -32.08 20.03 -3.76
C ALA A 274 -33.28 20.27 -2.85
N ALA A 275 -34.03 19.20 -2.56
CA ALA A 275 -35.01 19.11 -1.50
C ALA A 275 -34.41 18.33 -0.34
N ILE A 276 -34.47 18.92 0.86
CA ILE A 276 -33.90 18.37 2.08
C ILE A 276 -35.06 18.06 3.02
N ALA A 277 -35.30 16.78 3.27
CA ALA A 277 -36.23 16.35 4.30
C ALA A 277 -35.62 16.60 5.67
N ASN A 278 -36.36 17.25 6.57
CA ASN A 278 -35.88 17.62 7.90
C ASN A 278 -36.63 16.86 9.00
N ALA A 279 -35.98 16.68 10.16
CA ALA A 279 -36.55 15.99 11.31
C ALA A 279 -37.82 16.65 11.91
N ASN A 280 -38.04 17.93 11.62
CA ASN A 280 -39.16 18.71 12.14
C ASN A 280 -40.39 18.75 11.20
N GLN A 281 -40.59 17.71 10.38
CA GLN A 281 -41.73 17.62 9.45
C GLN A 281 -41.75 18.77 8.43
N SER A 282 -40.58 19.12 7.91
CA SER A 282 -40.45 20.14 6.87
C SER A 282 -39.50 19.70 5.76
N VAL A 283 -39.68 20.27 4.58
CA VAL A 283 -38.75 20.16 3.45
C VAL A 283 -38.16 21.53 3.16
N THR A 284 -36.83 21.62 3.16
CA THR A 284 -36.09 22.82 2.75
C THR A 284 -35.63 22.68 1.31
N ILE A 285 -35.78 23.72 0.49
CA ILE A 285 -35.30 23.76 -0.89
C ILE A 285 -34.07 24.65 -0.97
N VAL A 286 -33.00 24.15 -1.59
CA VAL A 286 -31.75 24.89 -1.82
C VAL A 286 -31.50 24.98 -3.32
N ASN A 287 -31.17 26.19 -3.79
CA ASN A 287 -30.59 26.40 -5.11
C ASN A 287 -29.09 26.11 -5.04
N LEU A 288 -28.62 25.16 -5.87
CA LEU A 288 -27.25 24.66 -5.82
C LEU A 288 -26.26 25.53 -6.59
N GLN A 289 -26.72 26.40 -7.49
CA GLN A 289 -25.85 27.33 -8.21
C GLN A 289 -25.53 28.55 -7.36
N THR A 290 -26.51 29.05 -6.61
CA THR A 290 -26.34 30.20 -5.72
C THR A 290 -25.96 29.81 -4.30
N ALA A 291 -26.05 28.52 -3.95
CA ALA A 291 -25.86 27.99 -2.60
C ALA A 291 -26.75 28.72 -1.56
N THR A 292 -28.04 28.85 -1.87
CA THR A 292 -29.00 29.55 -1.00
C THR A 292 -30.28 28.76 -0.79
N VAL A 293 -30.81 28.82 0.43
CA VAL A 293 -32.17 28.33 0.74
C VAL A 293 -33.20 29.21 0.02
N THR A 294 -34.10 28.60 -0.76
CA THR A 294 -35.17 29.28 -1.51
C THR A 294 -36.55 29.11 -0.88
N GLY A 295 -36.72 28.21 0.09
CA GLY A 295 -37.96 28.05 0.84
C GLY A 295 -37.94 26.85 1.77
N THR A 296 -38.80 26.87 2.80
CA THR A 296 -39.02 25.74 3.71
C THR A 296 -40.52 25.53 3.88
N TYR A 297 -40.97 24.29 3.71
CA TYR A 297 -42.38 23.93 3.59
C TYR A 297 -42.72 22.85 4.61
N ALA A 298 -43.77 23.06 5.40
CA ALA A 298 -44.24 22.06 6.34
C ALA A 298 -45.03 20.95 5.63
N VAL A 299 -44.97 19.73 6.16
CA VAL A 299 -45.72 18.57 5.66
C VAL A 299 -46.40 17.85 6.84
N PRO A 300 -47.62 17.32 6.71
CA PRO A 300 -48.38 16.77 7.85
C PRO A 300 -47.95 15.34 8.25
N ILE A 301 -46.69 14.99 8.05
CA ILE A 301 -46.13 13.66 8.32
C ILE A 301 -44.71 13.77 8.86
N SER A 302 -44.26 12.74 9.57
CA SER A 302 -42.84 12.60 9.91
C SER A 302 -42.09 12.10 8.69
N LEU A 303 -41.02 12.76 8.26
CA LEU A 303 -40.36 12.42 7.00
C LEU A 303 -39.38 11.25 7.14
N ALA A 304 -39.54 10.21 6.31
CA ALA A 304 -38.55 9.14 6.12
C ALA A 304 -37.76 9.31 4.81
N TYR A 305 -38.46 9.76 3.77
CA TYR A 305 -37.93 9.87 2.42
C TYR A 305 -38.53 11.06 1.68
N VAL A 306 -37.85 11.53 0.63
CA VAL A 306 -38.33 12.60 -0.24
C VAL A 306 -37.88 12.36 -1.67
N THR A 307 -38.72 12.71 -2.66
CA THR A 307 -38.31 12.78 -4.07
C THR A 307 -38.67 14.14 -4.65
N PHE A 308 -37.75 14.76 -5.38
CA PHE A 308 -37.99 16.04 -6.05
C PHE A 308 -38.44 15.76 -7.50
N GLY A 309 -39.72 15.96 -7.76
CA GLY A 309 -40.35 15.79 -9.07
C GLY A 309 -40.16 16.98 -10.02
N ALA A 310 -40.70 16.84 -11.22
CA ALA A 310 -40.86 17.95 -12.17
C ALA A 310 -41.89 18.99 -11.64
N ASP A 311 -42.04 20.09 -12.38
CA ASP A 311 -43.07 21.10 -12.15
C ASP A 311 -43.11 21.67 -10.72
N ASN A 312 -41.94 21.80 -10.09
CA ASN A 312 -41.79 22.31 -8.73
C ASN A 312 -42.58 21.51 -7.69
N ARG A 313 -42.62 20.18 -7.81
CA ARG A 313 -43.28 19.29 -6.84
C ARG A 313 -42.28 18.47 -6.05
N VAL A 314 -42.56 18.30 -4.77
CA VAL A 314 -41.78 17.43 -3.88
C VAL A 314 -42.69 16.41 -3.21
N HIS A 315 -42.38 15.13 -3.36
CA HIS A 315 -43.16 14.03 -2.83
C HIS A 315 -42.53 13.50 -1.55
N CYS A 316 -43.34 13.40 -0.50
CA CYS A 316 -42.92 13.17 0.87
C CYS A 316 -43.50 11.86 1.40
N PHE A 317 -42.66 11.11 2.12
CA PHE A 317 -42.93 9.76 2.58
C PHE A 317 -42.88 9.70 4.11
N ASP A 318 -43.87 9.05 4.71
CA ASP A 318 -44.04 9.03 6.17
C ASP A 318 -43.09 8.03 6.83
N ALA A 319 -42.58 8.39 8.00
CA ALA A 319 -41.72 7.57 8.87
C ALA A 319 -42.50 6.88 10.01
N GLY A 320 -43.80 7.18 10.16
CA GLY A 320 -44.65 6.61 11.20
C GLY A 320 -44.97 5.13 10.94
N PRO A 321 -45.26 4.29 11.94
CA PRO A 321 -45.33 2.83 11.79
C PRO A 321 -46.48 2.30 10.89
N ASN A 322 -47.33 3.17 10.35
CA ASN A 322 -48.57 2.82 9.67
C ASN A 322 -48.48 3.05 8.15
N PHE A 323 -49.44 2.52 7.42
CA PHE A 323 -49.65 2.90 6.03
C PHE A 323 -50.13 4.35 5.95
N ASN A 324 -49.54 5.13 5.05
CA ASN A 324 -49.90 6.53 4.87
C ASN A 324 -49.88 6.93 3.39
N TRP A 325 -50.48 8.07 3.08
CA TRP A 325 -50.45 8.65 1.73
C TRP A 325 -49.07 9.27 1.44
N ILE A 326 -48.73 9.36 0.16
CA ILE A 326 -47.60 10.18 -0.30
C ILE A 326 -48.10 11.62 -0.34
N TYR A 327 -47.45 12.54 0.37
CA TYR A 327 -47.85 13.95 0.37
C TYR A 327 -47.01 14.73 -0.63
N THR A 328 -47.64 15.47 -1.52
CA THR A 328 -46.95 16.29 -2.53
C THR A 328 -47.05 17.75 -2.16
N ILE A 329 -45.90 18.41 -2.03
CA ILE A 329 -45.77 19.85 -1.87
C ILE A 329 -45.64 20.46 -3.27
N ASP A 330 -46.53 21.38 -3.62
CA ASP A 330 -46.38 22.25 -4.78
C ASP A 330 -45.65 23.52 -4.34
N LEU A 331 -44.40 23.71 -4.76
CA LEU A 331 -43.54 24.80 -4.27
C LEU A 331 -43.98 26.18 -4.80
N ALA A 332 -44.81 26.24 -5.85
CA ALA A 332 -45.33 27.51 -6.36
C ALA A 332 -46.50 28.03 -5.53
N THR A 333 -47.35 27.12 -5.05
CA THR A 333 -48.57 27.43 -4.29
C THR A 333 -48.44 27.18 -2.79
N SER A 334 -47.36 26.51 -2.36
CA SER A 334 -47.17 25.96 -1.01
C SER A 334 -48.27 24.98 -0.57
N SER A 335 -49.07 24.47 -1.50
CA SER A 335 -50.14 23.52 -1.20
C SER A 335 -49.59 22.11 -0.98
N VAL A 336 -50.25 21.36 -0.10
CA VAL A 336 -49.87 19.99 0.24
C VAL A 336 -51.05 19.05 -0.03
N THR A 337 -50.88 18.11 -0.95
CA THR A 337 -51.94 17.20 -1.38
C THR A 337 -51.55 15.73 -1.17
N PRO A 338 -52.42 14.90 -0.56
CA PRO A 338 -52.16 13.46 -0.44
C PRO A 338 -52.37 12.77 -1.80
N SER A 339 -51.65 11.66 -2.01
CA SER A 339 -51.84 10.78 -3.14
C SER A 339 -53.20 10.06 -3.10
N THR A 340 -53.56 9.40 -4.20
CA THR A 340 -54.80 8.63 -4.33
C THR A 340 -54.54 7.18 -4.76
N GLY A 341 -55.52 6.30 -4.51
CA GLY A 341 -55.53 4.91 -4.95
C GLY A 341 -54.80 3.92 -4.02
N ARG A 342 -53.61 4.27 -3.51
CA ARG A 342 -52.86 3.40 -2.59
C ARG A 342 -52.04 4.18 -1.54
N GLN A 343 -52.13 3.74 -0.29
CA GLN A 343 -51.22 4.10 0.79
C GLN A 343 -50.00 3.17 0.81
N ILE A 344 -48.86 3.69 1.27
CA ILE A 344 -47.59 2.99 1.33
C ILE A 344 -47.14 2.77 2.77
N TYR A 345 -46.35 1.72 3.00
CA TYR A 345 -45.72 1.46 4.28
C TYR A 345 -44.57 2.45 4.53
N HIS A 346 -44.20 2.70 5.78
CA HIS A 346 -43.24 3.77 6.14
C HIS A 346 -41.79 3.49 5.74
N ASP A 347 -41.41 2.22 5.72
CA ASP A 347 -40.09 1.78 5.25
C ASP A 347 -40.03 1.66 3.71
N THR A 348 -40.85 2.45 3.00
CA THR A 348 -40.90 2.42 1.54
C THR A 348 -39.88 3.41 0.98
N HIS A 349 -38.95 2.88 0.18
CA HIS A 349 -38.01 3.69 -0.58
C HIS A 349 -38.61 4.04 -1.93
N ALA A 350 -38.29 5.22 -2.45
CA ALA A 350 -38.88 5.71 -3.68
C ALA A 350 -37.84 6.38 -4.56
N ARG A 351 -37.93 6.16 -5.87
CA ARG A 351 -37.14 6.90 -6.85
C ARG A 351 -38.02 7.41 -7.97
N LEU A 352 -37.79 8.67 -8.33
CA LEU A 352 -38.37 9.24 -9.54
C LEU A 352 -37.72 8.57 -10.76
N HIS A 353 -38.54 8.14 -11.71
CA HIS A 353 -38.05 7.61 -12.99
C HIS A 353 -37.39 8.75 -13.79
N PRO A 354 -36.34 8.50 -14.60
CA PRO A 354 -35.65 9.55 -15.37
C PRO A 354 -36.57 10.44 -16.22
N SER A 355 -37.72 9.93 -16.69
CA SER A 355 -38.73 10.75 -17.40
C SER A 355 -39.40 11.83 -16.55
N SER A 356 -39.27 11.78 -15.22
CA SER A 356 -39.97 12.61 -14.23
C SER A 356 -41.50 12.53 -14.20
N LEU A 357 -42.11 11.73 -15.08
CA LEU A 357 -43.56 11.52 -15.13
C LEU A 357 -44.09 10.49 -14.13
N VAL A 358 -43.25 9.53 -13.73
CA VAL A 358 -43.64 8.45 -12.82
C VAL A 358 -42.60 8.20 -11.75
N MET A 359 -43.03 7.57 -10.68
CA MET A 359 -42.20 7.19 -9.55
C MET A 359 -42.45 5.72 -9.21
N TYR A 360 -41.37 5.02 -8.89
CA TYR A 360 -41.44 3.65 -8.42
C TYR A 360 -41.06 3.60 -6.95
N THR A 361 -41.74 2.74 -6.20
CA THR A 361 -41.55 2.60 -4.76
C THR A 361 -41.40 1.13 -4.40
N LEU A 362 -40.44 0.82 -3.53
CA LEU A 362 -40.19 -0.54 -3.05
C LEU A 362 -40.31 -0.58 -1.52
N GLU A 363 -41.10 -1.51 -1.00
CA GLU A 363 -41.22 -1.70 0.46
C GLU A 363 -39.93 -2.32 1.03
N GLY A 364 -39.46 -1.83 2.17
CA GLY A 364 -38.16 -2.22 2.75
C GLY A 364 -38.06 -3.61 3.37
N LEU A 365 -39.18 -4.30 3.64
CA LEU A 365 -39.18 -5.61 4.30
C LEU A 365 -38.98 -6.78 3.31
N GLY A 366 -37.79 -6.91 2.72
CA GLY A 366 -37.43 -8.01 1.80
C GLY A 366 -38.46 -8.17 0.68
N SER A 367 -38.98 -7.05 0.19
CA SER A 367 -40.28 -7.04 -0.47
C SER A 367 -40.17 -7.42 -1.94
N HIS A 368 -41.21 -8.10 -2.39
CA HIS A 368 -41.50 -8.33 -3.79
C HIS A 368 -42.52 -7.28 -4.27
N ASN A 369 -42.61 -6.14 -3.58
CA ASN A 369 -43.71 -5.20 -3.67
C ASN A 369 -43.23 -3.87 -4.24
N LEU A 370 -42.96 -3.90 -5.55
CA LEU A 370 -42.72 -2.72 -6.34
C LEU A 370 -44.06 -2.10 -6.77
N TYR A 371 -44.24 -0.82 -6.51
CA TYR A 371 -45.41 -0.05 -6.94
C TYR A 371 -45.01 1.09 -7.87
N ARG A 372 -45.92 1.45 -8.76
CA ARG A 372 -45.76 2.56 -9.69
C ARG A 372 -46.84 3.61 -9.45
N PHE A 373 -46.42 4.86 -9.35
CA PHE A 373 -47.28 6.03 -9.21
C PHE A 373 -47.07 6.99 -10.39
N ASP A 374 -48.17 7.55 -10.90
CA ASP A 374 -48.14 8.70 -11.80
C ASP A 374 -47.96 9.97 -10.98
N VAL A 375 -46.92 10.73 -11.30
CA VAL A 375 -46.57 11.99 -10.63
C VAL A 375 -46.61 13.20 -11.58
N SER A 376 -47.01 12.99 -12.83
CA SER A 376 -47.19 14.08 -13.81
C SER A 376 -48.35 15.00 -13.43
N GLY A 377 -49.38 14.44 -12.78
CA GLY A 377 -50.53 15.18 -12.25
C GLY A 377 -50.42 15.53 -10.77
N SER A 378 -51.42 16.28 -10.30
CA SER A 378 -51.72 16.47 -8.88
C SER A 378 -53.20 16.14 -8.65
N PRO A 379 -53.55 15.20 -7.74
CA PRO A 379 -52.64 14.47 -6.86
C PRO A 379 -51.85 13.35 -7.56
N VAL A 380 -50.75 12.93 -6.92
CA VAL A 380 -50.04 11.69 -7.28
C VAL A 380 -51.01 10.51 -7.20
N THR A 381 -50.99 9.63 -8.21
CA THR A 381 -51.99 8.57 -8.34
C THR A 381 -51.33 7.20 -8.48
N PHE A 382 -51.75 6.24 -7.65
CA PHE A 382 -51.33 4.85 -7.79
C PHE A 382 -51.78 4.26 -9.13
N THR A 383 -50.87 3.61 -9.85
CA THR A 383 -51.19 3.00 -11.16
C THR A 383 -51.21 1.49 -11.10
N ARG A 384 -50.17 0.85 -10.55
CA ARG A 384 -50.06 -0.61 -10.51
C ARG A 384 -48.98 -1.10 -9.53
N LYS A 385 -49.04 -2.39 -9.24
CA LYS A 385 -48.06 -3.17 -8.46
C LYS A 385 -47.42 -4.20 -9.38
N THR A 386 -46.16 -4.57 -9.13
CA THR A 386 -45.54 -5.74 -9.72
C THR A 386 -46.36 -7.02 -9.50
N THR A 387 -46.28 -7.91 -10.48
CA THR A 387 -46.84 -9.26 -10.43
C THR A 387 -45.78 -10.32 -10.12
N ASP A 388 -44.50 -9.98 -10.20
CA ASP A 388 -43.40 -10.90 -9.88
C ASP A 388 -43.29 -11.08 -8.37
N THR A 389 -43.47 -12.31 -7.91
CA THR A 389 -43.33 -12.69 -6.50
C THR A 389 -42.23 -13.73 -6.27
N THR A 390 -41.39 -13.98 -7.28
CA THR A 390 -40.36 -15.03 -7.24
C THR A 390 -38.96 -14.47 -7.13
N HIS A 391 -38.77 -13.20 -7.47
CA HIS A 391 -37.49 -12.53 -7.42
C HIS A 391 -37.49 -11.49 -6.30
N ASP A 392 -36.66 -11.73 -5.28
CA ASP A 392 -36.39 -10.75 -4.22
C ASP A 392 -35.84 -9.45 -4.85
N MET A 393 -36.22 -8.30 -4.31
CA MET A 393 -35.74 -6.99 -4.77
C MET A 393 -34.82 -6.35 -3.72
N GLY A 394 -35.03 -6.62 -2.42
CA GLY A 394 -34.39 -5.90 -1.33
C GLY A 394 -35.10 -4.59 -0.97
N ALA A 395 -34.34 -3.59 -0.50
CA ALA A 395 -34.85 -2.38 0.14
C ALA A 395 -34.19 -1.08 -0.38
N ASP A 396 -34.27 -0.82 -1.68
CA ASP A 396 -34.08 0.46 -2.40
C ASP A 396 -34.27 0.13 -3.89
N LEU A 397 -34.14 1.12 -4.76
CA LEU A 397 -34.10 0.92 -6.20
C LEU A 397 -33.28 2.01 -6.86
N TRP A 398 -32.76 1.72 -8.05
CA TRP A 398 -32.07 2.66 -8.92
C TRP A 398 -32.50 2.41 -10.37
N PHE A 399 -32.14 3.32 -11.28
CA PHE A 399 -32.47 3.17 -12.70
C PHE A 399 -31.21 3.23 -13.56
N THR A 400 -31.23 2.50 -14.68
CA THR A 400 -30.38 2.88 -15.81
C THR A 400 -30.81 4.26 -16.33
N ARG A 401 -29.87 4.98 -16.93
CA ARG A 401 -30.07 6.39 -17.33
C ARG A 401 -31.12 6.57 -18.41
N ASP A 402 -31.26 5.57 -19.28
CA ASP A 402 -32.32 5.48 -20.28
C ASP A 402 -33.72 5.26 -19.67
N GLY A 403 -33.79 4.94 -18.37
CA GLY A 403 -35.01 4.62 -17.65
C GLY A 403 -35.57 3.22 -17.94
N GLY A 404 -34.95 2.42 -18.80
CA GLY A 404 -35.48 1.12 -19.22
C GLY A 404 -35.35 0.01 -18.17
N THR A 405 -34.48 0.20 -17.18
CA THR A 405 -34.13 -0.83 -16.19
C THR A 405 -34.25 -0.31 -14.77
N ILE A 406 -34.87 -1.09 -13.92
CA ILE A 406 -34.85 -0.96 -12.47
C ILE A 406 -33.76 -1.90 -11.93
N ILE A 407 -32.82 -1.34 -11.20
CA ILE A 407 -31.75 -2.07 -10.50
C ILE A 407 -32.16 -2.17 -9.03
N THR A 408 -32.09 -3.36 -8.46
CA THR A 408 -32.48 -3.59 -7.06
C THR A 408 -31.29 -4.10 -6.22
N PRO A 409 -31.30 -3.90 -4.88
CA PRO A 409 -30.24 -4.37 -3.98
C PRO A 409 -29.92 -5.87 -4.07
N SER A 410 -30.91 -6.71 -4.36
CA SER A 410 -30.73 -8.16 -4.56
C SER A 410 -30.00 -8.53 -5.86
N GLY A 411 -29.76 -7.55 -6.73
CA GLY A 411 -29.19 -7.71 -8.06
C GLY A 411 -30.17 -8.21 -9.12
N ASN A 412 -31.44 -8.42 -8.79
CA ASN A 412 -32.45 -8.70 -9.82
C ASN A 412 -32.80 -7.40 -10.55
N LEU A 413 -32.86 -7.45 -11.87
CA LEU A 413 -33.19 -6.32 -12.73
C LEU A 413 -34.61 -6.48 -13.24
N PHE A 414 -35.35 -5.39 -13.31
CA PHE A 414 -36.73 -5.38 -13.81
C PHE A 414 -36.89 -4.33 -14.90
N TYR A 415 -37.85 -4.51 -15.80
CA TYR A 415 -38.19 -3.46 -16.77
C TYR A 415 -38.89 -2.29 -16.07
N ALA A 416 -38.52 -1.07 -16.44
CA ALA A 416 -39.34 0.13 -16.20
C ALA A 416 -39.96 0.54 -17.55
N SER A 417 -41.28 0.47 -17.65
CA SER A 417 -41.98 0.67 -18.92
C SER A 417 -43.35 1.31 -18.77
N SER A 418 -43.78 2.03 -19.80
CA SER A 418 -45.17 2.46 -19.91
C SER A 418 -46.12 1.28 -20.21
N ASP A 419 -45.63 0.24 -20.91
CA ASP A 419 -46.40 -0.96 -21.24
C ASP A 419 -46.61 -1.83 -20.00
N SER A 420 -47.86 -1.92 -19.54
CA SER A 420 -48.26 -2.68 -18.36
C SER A 420 -47.97 -4.17 -18.43
N THR A 421 -47.78 -4.75 -19.62
CA THR A 421 -47.54 -6.18 -19.78
C THR A 421 -46.10 -6.59 -19.48
N VAL A 422 -45.17 -5.64 -19.54
CA VAL A 422 -43.73 -5.87 -19.31
C VAL A 422 -43.19 -5.06 -18.14
N ASP A 423 -43.80 -3.93 -17.79
CA ASP A 423 -43.40 -3.08 -16.67
C ASP A 423 -43.32 -3.87 -15.35
N MET A 424 -42.22 -3.69 -14.62
CA MET A 424 -41.91 -4.38 -13.35
C MET A 424 -41.81 -5.91 -13.45
N THR A 425 -41.65 -6.48 -14.66
CA THR A 425 -41.34 -7.90 -14.85
C THR A 425 -39.84 -8.14 -14.80
N PHE A 426 -39.43 -9.32 -14.32
CA PHE A 426 -38.03 -9.70 -14.25
C PHE A 426 -37.37 -9.67 -15.62
N ARG A 427 -36.23 -9.00 -15.70
CA ARG A 427 -35.43 -8.83 -16.91
C ARG A 427 -34.20 -9.72 -16.91
N ALA A 428 -33.41 -9.65 -15.84
CA ALA A 428 -32.14 -10.34 -15.72
C ALA A 428 -31.62 -10.31 -14.28
N LYS A 429 -30.50 -10.97 -14.02
CA LYS A 429 -29.80 -10.89 -12.73
C LYS A 429 -28.38 -10.38 -12.91
N LEU A 430 -28.02 -9.38 -12.12
CA LEU A 430 -26.70 -8.80 -11.98
C LEU A 430 -25.98 -9.48 -10.79
N GLY A 431 -24.91 -10.22 -11.08
CA GLY A 431 -24.03 -10.79 -10.07
C GLY A 431 -24.71 -11.55 -8.92
N LEU A 432 -24.13 -11.42 -7.72
CA LEU A 432 -24.58 -12.11 -6.51
C LEU A 432 -25.59 -11.31 -5.65
N GLY A 433 -25.86 -10.05 -5.98
CA GLY A 433 -26.67 -9.14 -5.15
C GLY A 433 -25.94 -8.62 -3.91
N GLY A 434 -26.68 -8.03 -2.96
CA GLY A 434 -26.11 -7.39 -1.78
C GLY A 434 -25.58 -5.98 -2.07
N TYR A 435 -26.23 -5.29 -3.01
CA TYR A 435 -25.87 -3.94 -3.42
C TYR A 435 -26.42 -2.91 -2.43
N LEU A 436 -25.57 -1.96 -2.06
CA LEU A 436 -25.89 -0.88 -1.13
C LEU A 436 -26.25 0.41 -1.87
N TRP A 437 -25.67 0.59 -3.06
CA TRP A 437 -25.96 1.69 -3.97
C TRP A 437 -25.66 1.26 -5.41
N ALA A 438 -26.33 1.86 -6.37
CA ALA A 438 -26.06 1.68 -7.79
C ALA A 438 -26.09 3.01 -8.54
N ASP A 439 -25.29 3.10 -9.59
CA ASP A 439 -25.35 4.19 -10.55
C ASP A 439 -25.00 3.69 -11.96
N HIS A 440 -25.50 4.41 -12.97
CA HIS A 440 -25.34 4.05 -14.37
C HIS A 440 -24.76 5.20 -15.19
N SER A 441 -23.90 4.86 -16.15
CA SER A 441 -23.38 5.79 -17.15
C SER A 441 -23.51 5.21 -18.54
N GLU A 442 -24.29 5.89 -19.40
CA GLU A 442 -24.39 5.57 -20.84
C GLU A 442 -23.07 5.85 -21.57
N VAL A 443 -22.30 6.83 -21.11
CA VAL A 443 -21.02 7.20 -21.72
C VAL A 443 -19.94 6.15 -21.42
N ALA A 444 -19.90 5.66 -20.17
CA ALA A 444 -19.00 4.58 -19.80
C ALA A 444 -19.52 3.20 -20.27
N GLN A 445 -20.82 3.08 -20.56
CA GLN A 445 -21.52 1.83 -20.86
C GLN A 445 -21.44 0.83 -19.69
N ARG A 446 -21.62 1.34 -18.47
CA ARG A 446 -21.42 0.58 -17.24
C ARG A 446 -22.48 0.85 -16.19
N ILE A 447 -22.82 -0.22 -15.47
CA ILE A 447 -23.49 -0.16 -14.17
C ILE A 447 -22.42 -0.30 -13.09
N ALA A 448 -22.34 0.68 -12.19
CA ALA A 448 -21.52 0.60 -10.98
C ALA A 448 -22.39 0.28 -9.77
N VAL A 449 -21.92 -0.61 -8.90
CA VAL A 449 -22.58 -0.93 -7.64
C VAL A 449 -21.58 -1.01 -6.50
N THR A 450 -21.97 -0.55 -5.31
CA THR A 450 -21.26 -0.92 -4.08
C THR A 450 -21.88 -2.18 -3.52
N ARG A 451 -21.07 -3.19 -3.20
CA ARG A 451 -21.53 -4.50 -2.72
C ARG A 451 -20.89 -4.86 -1.39
N VAL A 452 -21.67 -5.45 -0.49
CA VAL A 452 -21.16 -6.12 0.72
C VAL A 452 -20.85 -7.59 0.44
N GLN A 453 -19.72 -8.07 0.97
CA GLN A 453 -19.40 -9.49 1.06
C GLN A 453 -19.55 -9.96 2.51
N TYR A 454 -20.10 -11.15 2.67
CA TYR A 454 -20.27 -11.80 3.97
C TYR A 454 -19.34 -13.00 4.11
N ASN A 455 -18.84 -13.23 5.32
CA ASN A 455 -18.16 -14.48 5.66
C ASN A 455 -19.17 -15.62 5.94
N THR A 456 -18.65 -16.81 6.23
CA THR A 456 -19.47 -18.02 6.50
C THR A 456 -20.38 -17.91 7.72
N SER A 457 -20.19 -16.89 8.57
CA SER A 457 -21.04 -16.58 9.72
C SER A 457 -22.00 -15.41 9.46
N PHE A 458 -22.18 -15.01 8.20
CA PHE A 458 -23.04 -13.90 7.77
C PHE A 458 -22.66 -12.53 8.36
N ASN A 459 -21.41 -12.36 8.76
CA ASN A 459 -20.88 -11.05 9.14
C ASN A 459 -20.25 -10.37 7.91
N PRO A 460 -20.43 -9.05 7.71
CA PRO A 460 -19.73 -8.31 6.66
C PRO A 460 -18.21 -8.50 6.80
N SER A 461 -17.56 -8.98 5.75
CA SER A 461 -16.11 -9.19 5.71
C SER A 461 -15.41 -8.10 4.91
N ASP A 462 -16.00 -7.67 3.80
CA ASP A 462 -15.41 -6.72 2.86
C ASP A 462 -16.50 -5.98 2.08
N TYR A 463 -16.11 -4.85 1.48
CA TYR A 463 -16.96 -4.06 0.59
C TYR A 463 -16.25 -3.80 -0.72
N PHE A 464 -17.00 -3.86 -1.81
CA PHE A 464 -16.49 -3.77 -3.17
C PHE A 464 -17.21 -2.69 -3.96
N LEU A 465 -16.47 -2.10 -4.88
CA LEU A 465 -17.02 -1.45 -6.06
C LEU A 465 -16.96 -2.45 -7.21
N GLU A 466 -18.12 -2.79 -7.77
CA GLU A 466 -18.25 -3.69 -8.91
C GLU A 466 -18.79 -2.96 -10.12
N LEU A 467 -18.18 -3.22 -11.28
CA LEU A 467 -18.55 -2.63 -12.56
C LEU A 467 -19.04 -3.73 -13.49
N PHE A 468 -20.21 -3.53 -14.06
CA PHE A 468 -20.82 -4.43 -15.02
C PHE A 468 -20.99 -3.71 -16.34
N ASP A 469 -20.79 -4.43 -17.44
CA ASP A 469 -21.16 -3.98 -18.77
C ASP A 469 -22.69 -3.85 -18.85
N ASP A 470 -23.20 -2.69 -19.27
CA ASP A 470 -24.63 -2.38 -19.21
C ASP A 470 -25.49 -3.15 -20.25
N GLN A 471 -24.86 -3.71 -21.28
CA GLN A 471 -25.52 -4.51 -22.31
C GLN A 471 -25.48 -6.00 -21.99
N THR A 472 -24.28 -6.53 -21.73
CA THR A 472 -24.06 -7.95 -21.49
C THR A 472 -24.29 -8.37 -20.05
N LEU A 473 -24.34 -7.40 -19.11
CA LEU A 473 -24.47 -7.60 -17.67
C LEU A 473 -23.34 -8.43 -17.05
N THR A 474 -22.22 -8.54 -17.76
CA THR A 474 -21.03 -9.28 -17.29
C THR A 474 -20.20 -8.41 -16.36
N LEU A 475 -19.62 -9.03 -15.32
CA LEU A 475 -18.73 -8.34 -14.40
C LEU A 475 -17.42 -7.99 -15.12
N VAL A 476 -17.11 -6.71 -15.21
CA VAL A 476 -15.91 -6.16 -15.85
C VAL A 476 -14.79 -5.98 -14.82
N SER A 477 -15.13 -5.47 -13.63
CA SER A 477 -14.15 -5.24 -12.57
C SER A 477 -14.80 -5.38 -11.20
N SER A 478 -14.04 -5.89 -10.24
CA SER A 478 -14.41 -5.90 -8.82
C SER A 478 -13.21 -5.41 -8.02
N ARG A 479 -13.35 -4.24 -7.39
CA ARG A 479 -12.29 -3.58 -6.63
C ARG A 479 -12.73 -3.46 -5.19
N ARG A 480 -11.90 -3.91 -4.25
CA ARG A 480 -12.17 -3.72 -2.82
C ARG A 480 -12.12 -2.22 -2.50
N ILE A 481 -13.11 -1.72 -1.78
CA ILE A 481 -13.06 -0.36 -1.22
C ILE A 481 -12.01 -0.37 -0.10
N PRO A 482 -10.98 0.49 -0.16
CA PRO A 482 -9.91 0.47 0.84
C PRO A 482 -10.42 0.77 2.25
N ASP A 483 -9.86 0.09 3.24
CA ASP A 483 -10.20 0.34 4.64
C ASP A 483 -9.69 1.72 5.07
N THR A 484 -10.40 2.37 5.98
CA THR A 484 -9.98 3.68 6.49
C THR A 484 -9.19 3.47 7.79
N PRO A 485 -7.94 3.95 7.88
CA PRO A 485 -7.18 3.96 9.13
C PRO A 485 -7.75 5.00 10.08
N ALA A 486 -8.03 4.62 11.33
CA ALA A 486 -8.38 5.53 12.41
C ALA A 486 -7.94 4.95 13.76
N ASN A 487 -7.40 5.78 14.65
CA ASN A 487 -6.99 5.38 16.01
C ASN A 487 -6.10 4.11 16.07
N ASN A 488 -5.10 4.01 15.18
CA ASN A 488 -4.21 2.84 15.02
C ASN A 488 -4.92 1.51 14.66
N MET A 489 -6.17 1.55 14.19
CA MET A 489 -6.89 0.41 13.65
C MET A 489 -7.36 0.68 12.22
N PHE A 490 -7.64 -0.38 11.47
CA PHE A 490 -8.30 -0.30 10.17
C PHE A 490 -9.78 -0.67 10.33
N TYR A 491 -10.65 0.16 9.77
CA TYR A 491 -12.09 -0.07 9.77
C TYR A 491 -12.57 -0.33 8.35
N LEU A 492 -13.42 -1.35 8.20
CA LEU A 492 -14.08 -1.63 6.92
C LEU A 492 -14.83 -0.39 6.43
N SER A 493 -14.60 -0.08 5.16
CA SER A 493 -15.21 1.08 4.49
C SER A 493 -16.48 0.65 3.75
N VAL A 494 -17.63 1.02 4.31
CA VAL A 494 -18.95 0.74 3.72
C VAL A 494 -19.22 1.75 2.62
N GLY A 495 -19.16 1.35 1.36
CA GLY A 495 -19.50 2.21 0.21
C GLY A 495 -20.99 2.55 0.18
N ARG A 496 -21.38 3.71 0.72
CA ARG A 496 -22.77 4.12 0.87
C ARG A 496 -23.35 4.76 -0.38
N PHE A 497 -22.51 5.44 -1.16
CA PHE A 497 -22.92 6.13 -2.38
C PHE A 497 -21.88 5.89 -3.46
N VAL A 498 -22.35 5.64 -4.69
CA VAL A 498 -21.50 5.61 -5.88
C VAL A 498 -22.11 6.52 -6.93
N ALA A 499 -21.27 7.29 -7.63
CA ALA A 499 -21.73 8.14 -8.71
C ALA A 499 -20.66 8.29 -9.81
N TYR A 500 -21.09 8.15 -11.06
CA TYR A 500 -20.30 8.56 -12.22
C TYR A 500 -20.31 10.07 -12.36
N ARG A 501 -19.14 10.61 -12.73
CA ARG A 501 -19.06 11.95 -13.32
C ARG A 501 -19.93 12.00 -14.58
N SER A 502 -20.48 13.18 -14.91
CA SER A 502 -21.41 13.35 -16.04
C SER A 502 -20.84 12.84 -17.38
N ASP A 503 -19.54 13.00 -17.59
CA ASP A 503 -18.80 12.55 -18.77
C ASP A 503 -18.38 11.07 -18.74
N GLY A 504 -18.69 10.34 -17.66
CA GLY A 504 -18.33 8.94 -17.49
C GLY A 504 -16.83 8.66 -17.33
N SER A 505 -15.98 9.68 -17.20
CA SER A 505 -14.52 9.51 -17.11
C SER A 505 -14.01 9.10 -15.73
N LYS A 506 -14.82 9.33 -14.70
CA LYS A 506 -14.50 9.03 -13.31
C LYS A 506 -15.71 8.48 -12.58
N LEU A 507 -15.42 7.67 -11.59
CA LEU A 507 -16.39 7.11 -10.67
C LEU A 507 -15.97 7.46 -9.25
N TYR A 508 -16.91 7.86 -8.42
CA TYR A 508 -16.63 8.25 -7.04
C TYR A 508 -17.45 7.42 -6.08
N VAL A 509 -16.82 6.97 -4.99
CA VAL A 509 -17.50 6.25 -3.91
C VAL A 509 -17.35 7.04 -2.63
N ILE A 510 -18.46 7.37 -1.98
CA ILE A 510 -18.44 7.87 -0.59
C ILE A 510 -18.60 6.67 0.33
N ALA A 511 -17.59 6.44 1.17
CA ALA A 511 -17.61 5.37 2.16
C ALA A 511 -17.72 5.90 3.59
N LYS A 512 -18.28 5.07 4.45
CA LYS A 512 -18.36 5.25 5.91
C LYS A 512 -17.49 4.20 6.59
N SER A 513 -16.64 4.64 7.52
CA SER A 513 -15.75 3.76 8.30
C SER A 513 -15.68 4.23 9.75
N GLY A 514 -15.18 3.40 10.66
CA GLY A 514 -14.94 3.79 12.05
C GLY A 514 -15.96 3.24 13.07
N PRO A 515 -15.68 3.37 14.37
CA PRO A 515 -16.57 2.94 15.44
C PRO A 515 -17.76 3.89 15.56
N MET A 516 -18.82 3.49 16.30
CA MET A 516 -20.04 4.31 16.44
C MET A 516 -19.78 5.76 16.91
N ASN A 517 -18.74 6.01 17.72
CA ASN A 517 -18.39 7.33 18.27
C ASN A 517 -17.20 8.01 17.56
N GLY A 518 -16.77 7.52 16.40
CA GLY A 518 -15.61 8.01 15.66
C GLY A 518 -15.72 7.75 14.16
N VAL A 519 -16.94 7.85 13.63
CA VAL A 519 -17.23 7.62 12.22
C VAL A 519 -16.47 8.62 11.36
N VAL A 520 -15.74 8.09 10.38
CA VAL A 520 -15.06 8.86 9.34
C VAL A 520 -15.78 8.61 8.01
N HIS A 521 -15.94 9.68 7.24
CA HIS A 521 -16.40 9.60 5.87
C HIS A 521 -15.27 9.99 4.93
N ALA A 522 -15.16 9.27 3.82
CA ALA A 522 -14.18 9.58 2.81
C ALA A 522 -14.74 9.31 1.42
N LEU A 523 -14.31 10.12 0.46
CA LEU A 523 -14.62 10.00 -0.94
C LEU A 523 -13.41 9.41 -1.67
N TYR A 524 -13.65 8.36 -2.46
CA TYR A 524 -12.65 7.59 -3.18
C TYR A 524 -12.89 7.75 -4.69
N PRO A 525 -11.92 8.28 -5.46
CA PRO A 525 -11.97 8.27 -6.91
C PRO A 525 -11.53 6.91 -7.48
N PHE A 526 -12.20 6.49 -8.55
CA PHE A 526 -11.90 5.28 -9.30
C PHE A 526 -11.95 5.55 -10.81
N ASP A 527 -11.12 4.81 -11.54
CA ASP A 527 -11.23 4.71 -12.99
C ASP A 527 -12.31 3.67 -13.37
N PRO A 528 -13.29 4.05 -14.22
CA PRO A 528 -14.37 3.18 -14.74
C PRO A 528 -13.93 1.95 -15.52
#